data_AF-A0AA39FSQ1-F1
#
_entry.id   AF-A0AA39FSQ1-F1
#
_cell.length_a   1.000
_cell.length_b   1.000
_cell.length_c   1.000
_cell.angle_alpha   90.00
_cell.angle_beta   90.00
_cell.angle_gamma   90.00
#
_symmetry.space_group_name_H-M   'P 1'
#
loop_
_entity.id
_entity.type
_entity.pdbx_description
1 polymer ?
#
loop_
_entity_poly.entity_id
_entity_poly.type
_entity_poly.pdbx_seq_one_letter_code
_entity_poly.pdbx_strand_id
1 'polypeptide(L)'
;RNVWYDAAIRNIESRIRAAAAATSTGTSPPTGEARSVVLFVGDGMGTSTLTAARILFGQRRGNTGEEAELAWDIFPAVALARVKKDT
;
A
#
# COMPACT_ATOMS: atom_id res chain seq x y z
N ARG A 1 -21.58 17.13 -5.95
CA ARG A 1 -20.23 17.08 -5.33
C ARG A 1 -19.49 15.90 -5.94
N ASN A 2 -18.27 16.10 -6.42
CA ASN A 2 -17.55 15.12 -7.24
C ASN A 2 -16.55 14.33 -6.37
N VAL A 3 -17.02 13.23 -5.76
CA VAL A 3 -16.28 12.46 -4.76
C VAL A 3 -14.91 11.97 -5.23
N TRP A 4 -14.79 11.66 -6.52
CA TRP A 4 -13.54 11.23 -7.15
C TRP A 4 -12.48 12.33 -7.19
N TYR A 5 -12.87 13.56 -7.50
CA TYR A 5 -11.96 14.70 -7.52
C TYR A 5 -11.49 15.05 -6.10
N ASP A 6 -12.43 15.11 -5.15
CA ASP A 6 -12.11 15.39 -3.74
C ASP A 6 -11.13 14.33 -3.18
N ALA A 7 -11.32 13.05 -3.51
CA ALA A 7 -10.43 11.97 -3.09
C ALA A 7 -9.06 12.04 -3.75
N ALA A 8 -9.01 12.31 -5.06
CA ALA A 8 -7.75 12.44 -5.79
C ALA A 8 -6.89 13.59 -5.25
N ILE A 9 -7.48 14.75 -4.98
CA ILE A 9 -6.78 15.90 -4.41
C ILE A 9 -6.18 15.54 -3.05
N ARG A 10 -6.94 14.91 -2.16
CA ARG A 10 -6.43 14.45 -0.85
C ARG A 10 -5.25 13.50 -1.00
N ASN A 11 -5.31 12.57 -1.95
CA ASN A 11 -4.23 11.60 -2.17
C ASN A 11 -2.97 12.30 -2.70
N ILE A 12 -3.10 13.23 -3.65
CA ILE A 12 -1.96 14.01 -4.18
C ILE A 12 -1.33 14.83 -3.06
N GLU A 13 -2.13 15.57 -2.28
CA GLU A 13 -1.63 16.38 -1.16
C GLU A 13 -0.92 15.53 -0.11
N SER A 14 -1.48 14.37 0.24
CA SER A 14 -0.87 13.42 1.17
C SER A 14 0.49 12.96 0.67
N ARG A 15 0.62 12.63 -0.62
CA ARG A 15 1.89 12.21 -1.23
C ARG A 15 2.90 13.34 -1.34
N ILE A 16 2.49 14.56 -1.65
CA ILE A 16 3.37 15.73 -1.64
C ILE A 16 3.90 15.96 -0.23
N ARG A 17 3.03 15.87 0.79
CA ARG A 17 3.44 16.01 2.20
C ARG A 17 4.42 14.90 2.62
N ALA A 18 4.13 13.65 2.26
CA ALA A 18 5.03 12.53 2.54
C ALA A 18 6.39 12.72 1.84
N ALA A 19 6.40 13.17 0.59
CA ALA A 19 7.63 13.47 -0.16
C ALA A 19 8.40 14.66 0.45
N ALA A 20 7.70 15.72 0.88
CA ALA A 20 8.29 16.91 1.52
C ALA A 20 8.85 16.59 2.92
N ALA A 21 8.15 15.78 3.72
CA ALA A 21 8.66 15.25 4.98
C ALA A 21 9.88 14.34 4.76
N ALA A 22 9.89 13.64 3.63
CA ALA A 22 11.05 12.92 3.16
C ALA A 22 12.07 13.85 2.48
N THR A 23 11.90 15.17 2.32
CA THR A 23 12.93 16.02 1.66
C THR A 23 14.11 16.37 2.59
N SER A 24 14.13 15.87 3.83
CA SER A 24 15.37 15.63 4.59
C SER A 24 15.96 14.21 4.40
N THR A 25 15.22 13.26 3.79
CA THR A 25 15.56 11.82 3.56
C THR A 25 14.54 11.09 2.63
N GLY A 26 14.50 11.35 1.31
CA GLY A 26 13.33 10.96 0.49
C GLY A 26 13.50 10.89 -1.01
N THR A 27 14.62 11.38 -1.51
CA THR A 27 15.35 10.70 -2.60
C THR A 27 16.59 9.98 -2.06
N SER A 28 16.94 10.24 -0.80
CA SER A 28 17.92 9.45 -0.07
C SER A 28 17.16 8.41 0.75
N PRO A 29 17.46 7.10 0.63
CA PRO A 29 16.98 6.13 1.61
C PRO A 29 17.32 6.63 3.03
N PRO A 30 16.54 6.26 4.07
CA PRO A 30 16.89 6.59 5.43
C PRO A 30 18.39 6.32 5.62
N THR A 31 19.15 7.35 5.98
CA THR A 31 20.62 7.32 5.96
C THR A 31 21.21 6.50 7.11
N GLY A 32 20.36 5.80 7.85
CA GLY A 32 20.71 4.89 8.93
C GLY A 32 20.41 3.44 8.56
N GLU A 33 21.24 2.54 9.07
CA GLU A 33 21.01 1.11 8.98
C GLU A 33 19.78 0.71 9.81
N ALA A 34 18.93 -0.15 9.24
CA ALA A 34 17.78 -0.67 9.96
C ALA A 34 18.24 -1.62 11.07
N ARG A 35 17.96 -1.29 12.34
CA ARG A 35 18.28 -2.16 13.49
C ARG A 35 17.53 -3.49 13.47
N SER A 36 16.37 -3.54 12.84
CA SER A 36 15.48 -4.71 12.86
C SER A 36 14.66 -4.79 11.58
N VAL A 37 14.37 -6.03 11.17
CA VAL A 37 13.58 -6.32 9.99
C VAL A 37 12.45 -7.28 10.39
N VAL A 38 11.22 -6.94 10.01
CA VAL A 38 10.06 -7.82 10.10
C VAL A 38 9.60 -8.09 8.68
N LEU A 39 9.56 -9.37 8.29
CA LEU A 39 9.10 -9.81 6.97
C LEU A 39 7.79 -10.58 7.11
N PHE A 40 6.73 -10.07 6.47
CA PHE A 40 5.45 -10.76 6.34
C PHE A 40 5.40 -11.50 5.01
N VAL A 41 5.25 -12.82 5.05
CA VAL A 41 5.11 -13.67 3.85
C VAL A 41 3.71 -14.26 3.83
N GLY A 42 2.92 -13.88 2.83
CA GLY A 42 1.65 -14.54 2.53
C GLY A 42 1.87 -15.62 1.47
N ASP A 43 1.84 -16.89 1.88
CA ASP A 43 1.89 -18.01 0.92
C ASP A 43 0.63 -17.97 0.02
N GLY A 44 0.82 -18.07 -1.29
CA GLY A 44 -0.25 -17.94 -2.29
C GLY A 44 -0.92 -16.55 -2.36
N MET A 45 -0.38 -15.51 -1.71
CA MET A 45 -0.98 -14.17 -1.67
C MET A 45 -0.60 -13.30 -2.89
N GLY A 46 -1.12 -13.67 -4.07
CA GLY A 46 -1.00 -12.87 -5.29
C GLY A 46 -1.89 -11.62 -5.30
N THR A 47 -1.84 -10.85 -6.39
CA THR A 47 -2.66 -9.63 -6.57
C THR A 47 -4.16 -9.90 -6.52
N SER A 48 -4.64 -11.01 -7.10
CA SER A 48 -6.04 -11.43 -7.04
C SER A 48 -6.48 -11.75 -5.61
N THR A 49 -5.64 -12.47 -4.86
CA THR A 49 -5.88 -12.81 -3.45
C THR A 49 -5.98 -11.54 -2.59
N LEU A 50 -5.10 -10.56 -2.79
CA LEU A 50 -5.16 -9.27 -2.09
C LEU A 50 -6.47 -8.51 -2.38
N THR A 51 -6.89 -8.45 -3.64
CA THR A 51 -8.16 -7.79 -4.01
C THR A 51 -9.37 -8.51 -3.42
N ALA A 52 -9.42 -9.85 -3.50
CA ALA A 52 -10.49 -10.62 -2.87
C ALA A 52 -10.54 -10.41 -1.35
N ALA A 53 -9.37 -10.35 -0.70
CA ALA A 53 -9.26 -10.07 0.73
C ALA A 53 -9.75 -8.67 1.09
N ARG A 54 -9.43 -7.63 0.31
CA ARG A 54 -9.98 -6.25 0.49
C ARG A 54 -11.49 -6.25 0.46
N ILE A 55 -12.08 -6.83 -0.59
CA ILE A 55 -13.54 -6.87 -0.77
C ILE A 55 -14.20 -7.59 0.40
N LEU A 56 -13.71 -8.79 0.72
CA LEU A 56 -14.24 -9.57 1.85
C LEU A 56 -14.10 -8.82 3.18
N PHE A 57 -13.00 -8.10 3.38
CA PHE A 57 -12.76 -7.33 4.59
C PHE A 57 -13.74 -6.15 4.75
N GLY A 58 -14.02 -5.40 3.67
CA GLY A 58 -15.02 -4.35 3.70
C GLY A 58 -16.45 -4.88 3.87
N GLN A 59 -16.78 -5.99 3.20
CA GLN A 59 -18.09 -6.65 3.35
C GLN A 59 -18.33 -7.15 4.78
N ARG A 60 -17.31 -7.70 5.44
CA ARG A 60 -17.40 -8.11 6.86
C ARG A 60 -17.63 -6.93 7.82
N ARG A 61 -17.43 -5.70 7.36
CA ARG A 61 -17.73 -4.46 8.10
C ARG A 61 -19.04 -3.80 7.68
N GLY A 62 -19.83 -4.45 6.82
CA GLY A 62 -21.10 -3.94 6.33
C GLY A 62 -20.99 -2.94 5.18
N ASN A 63 -19.82 -2.80 4.56
CA ASN A 63 -19.64 -1.95 3.38
C ASN A 63 -19.71 -2.77 2.07
N THR A 64 -19.62 -2.09 0.92
CA THR A 64 -19.61 -2.72 -0.42
C THR A 64 -18.37 -3.58 -0.65
N GLY A 65 -17.21 -3.11 -0.19
CA GLY A 65 -15.98 -3.89 -0.12
C GLY A 65 -14.85 -3.33 -0.98
N GLU A 66 -15.12 -2.87 -2.20
CA GLU A 66 -14.08 -2.44 -3.14
C GLU A 66 -13.29 -1.22 -2.65
N GLU A 67 -13.90 -0.39 -1.82
CA GLU A 67 -13.33 0.80 -1.20
C GLU A 67 -12.47 0.51 0.04
N ALA A 68 -12.43 -0.74 0.50
CA ALA A 68 -11.70 -1.09 1.71
C ALA A 68 -10.19 -1.24 1.46
N GLU A 69 -9.40 -0.83 2.45
CA GLU A 69 -7.94 -0.94 2.46
C GLU A 69 -7.47 -1.92 3.53
N LEU A 70 -6.52 -2.79 3.18
CA LEU A 70 -5.78 -3.63 4.10
C LEU A 70 -4.59 -2.86 4.71
N ALA A 71 -4.02 -3.38 5.79
CA ALA A 71 -2.90 -2.73 6.49
C ALA A 71 -1.65 -2.52 5.61
N TRP A 72 -1.45 -3.34 4.58
CA TRP A 72 -0.34 -3.20 3.61
C TRP A 72 -0.63 -2.22 2.48
N ASP A 73 -1.89 -1.82 2.26
CA ASP A 73 -2.25 -0.90 1.17
C ASP A 73 -1.78 0.52 1.45
N ILE A 74 -1.62 0.84 2.73
CA ILE A 74 -1.12 2.13 3.22
C ILE A 74 0.41 2.17 3.32
N PHE A 75 1.12 1.12 2.92
CA PHE A 75 2.58 1.14 2.90
C PHE A 75 3.09 2.17 1.87
N PRO A 76 4.15 2.93 2.19
CA PRO A 76 4.57 4.07 1.37
C PRO A 76 5.23 3.66 0.04
N ALA A 77 5.62 2.39 -0.10
CA ALA A 77 6.30 1.86 -1.27
C ALA A 77 5.72 0.51 -1.68
N VAL A 78 5.66 0.28 -2.99
CA VAL A 78 5.20 -0.97 -3.61
C VAL A 78 6.13 -1.35 -4.75
N ALA A 79 6.36 -2.65 -4.93
CA ALA A 79 7.14 -3.21 -6.03
C ALA A 79 6.53 -4.53 -6.49
N LEU A 80 6.83 -4.94 -7.72
CA LEU A 80 6.45 -6.25 -8.25
C LEU A 80 7.64 -7.20 -8.18
N ALA A 81 7.41 -8.40 -7.63
CA ALA A 81 8.40 -9.48 -7.64
C ALA A 81 8.12 -10.42 -8.81
N ARG A 82 9.14 -10.70 -9.62
CA ARG A 82 9.08 -11.77 -10.63
C ARG A 82 9.30 -13.11 -9.92
N VAL A 83 8.28 -13.96 -9.91
CA VAL A 83 8.38 -15.32 -9.37
C VAL A 83 8.48 -16.29 -10.53
N LYS A 84 9.70 -16.70 -10.88
CA LYS A 84 9.91 -17.78 -11.86
C LYS A 84 9.98 -19.10 -11.10
N LYS A 85 9.28 -20.12 -11.58
CA LYS A 85 9.53 -21.50 -11.18
C LYS A 85 10.59 -22.04 -12.13
N ASP A 86 11.80 -22.31 -11.64
CA ASP A 86 12.75 -23.10 -12.41
C ASP A 86 12.22 -24.54 -12.42
N THR A 87 11.69 -24.94 -13.57
CA THR A 87 11.47 -26.33 -13.98
C THR A 87 12.59 -26.75 -14.90
#